data_AF-A0A1J6HWK2-F1
#
_entry.id   AF-A0A1J6HWK2-F1
#
_cell.length_a   1.000
_cell.length_b   1.000
_cell.length_c   1.000
_cell.angle_alpha   90.00
_cell.angle_beta   90.00
_cell.angle_gamma   90.00
#
_symmetry.space_group_name_H-M   'P 1'
#
loop_
_entity.id
_entity.type
_entity.pdbx_description
1 polymer ?
#
loop_
_entity_poly.entity_id
_entity_poly.type
_entity_poly.pdbx_seq_one_letter_code
_entity_poly.pdbx_strand_id
1 'polypeptide(L)'
;MRSTILFQDGNWQKIVLKHGEAMWLKVKDKFKVYSGLQEHRFQAFVISTMQRLFRAWKARFSRLYSKYNTNEERLSHRPEDVELKDWKYLINILEVRILRSFAEVEETTRNPITGKIDTPNKVWEIQHTHKDDRGELVWVDSQSQQIHGQLQEVVAQQQSKEIEHPMTRDEILSTVLGERTGYVRGKGYGKKPPKKSNTQQANIESSVSSAIKIVHQKMQAEMDRKLQEEREQMAAELKRNMELELQRQLAEERELANAKVGKRIHLEVDKRMHEQFASFVIRMQQQ
;
A
#
# COMPACT_ATOMS: atom_id res chain seq x y z
N MET A 1 -15.16 -1.86 13.73
CA MET A 1 -14.47 -2.07 12.44
C MET A 1 -13.13 -2.73 12.74
N ARG A 2 -12.93 -4.00 12.37
CA ARG A 2 -11.58 -4.59 12.38
C ARG A 2 -10.73 -3.83 11.39
N SER A 3 -9.60 -3.28 11.84
CA SER A 3 -8.67 -2.57 10.96
C SER A 3 -8.12 -3.55 9.94
N THR A 4 -8.26 -3.25 8.65
CA THR A 4 -7.64 -4.02 7.56
C THR A 4 -6.12 -3.82 7.51
N ILE A 5 -5.59 -2.96 8.38
CA ILE A 5 -4.19 -2.60 8.54
C ILE A 5 -3.62 -3.44 9.68
N LEU A 6 -2.46 -4.05 9.42
CA LEU A 6 -1.67 -4.74 10.43
C LEU A 6 -0.46 -3.90 10.84
N PHE A 7 0.03 -4.07 12.06
CA PHE A 7 1.26 -3.39 12.48
C PHE A 7 2.50 -3.86 11.70
N GLN A 8 2.46 -5.10 11.21
CA GLN A 8 3.51 -5.71 10.39
C GLN A 8 3.67 -5.01 9.02
N ASP A 9 2.67 -4.24 8.59
CA ASP A 9 2.73 -3.50 7.31
C ASP A 9 3.71 -2.31 7.37
N GLY A 10 4.25 -2.01 8.55
CA GLY A 10 5.38 -1.10 8.73
C GLY A 10 4.97 0.36 8.87
N ASN A 11 5.68 1.25 8.17
CA ASN A 11 5.43 2.69 8.29
C ASN A 11 4.15 3.11 7.52
N TRP A 12 3.66 4.32 7.78
CA TRP A 12 2.43 4.82 7.16
C TRP A 12 2.48 4.80 5.62
N GLN A 13 3.64 5.05 5.02
CA GLN A 13 3.79 5.02 3.56
C GLN A 13 3.55 3.62 3.00
N LYS A 14 4.14 2.59 3.62
CA LYS A 14 3.92 1.18 3.23
C LYS A 14 2.46 0.75 3.43
N ILE A 15 1.85 1.18 4.53
CA ILE A 15 0.43 0.93 4.82
C ILE A 15 -0.47 1.54 3.75
N VAL A 16 -0.25 2.81 3.39
CA VAL A 16 -1.05 3.47 2.34
C VAL A 16 -0.80 2.83 0.97
N LEU A 17 0.43 2.45 0.66
CA LEU A 17 0.74 1.75 -0.59
C LEU A 17 -0.02 0.42 -0.69
N LYS A 18 -0.10 -0.33 0.40
CA LYS A 18 -0.70 -1.68 0.44
C LYS A 18 -2.22 -1.67 0.61
N HIS A 19 -2.74 -0.75 1.42
CA HIS A 19 -4.16 -0.75 1.85
C HIS A 19 -4.91 0.52 1.50
N GLY A 20 -4.23 1.56 1.02
CA GLY A 20 -4.80 2.90 0.82
C GLY A 20 -6.01 2.92 -0.12
N GLU A 21 -5.93 2.19 -1.23
CA GLU A 21 -7.02 2.10 -2.20
C GLU A 21 -8.25 1.39 -1.62
N ALA A 22 -8.07 0.22 -1.00
CA ALA A 22 -9.17 -0.51 -0.37
C ALA A 22 -9.84 0.30 0.76
N MET A 23 -9.05 1.05 1.53
CA MET A 23 -9.56 1.96 2.56
C MET A 23 -10.35 3.12 1.95
N TRP A 24 -9.84 3.70 0.86
CA TRP A 24 -10.52 4.76 0.13
C TRP A 24 -11.86 4.29 -0.44
N LEU A 25 -11.89 3.14 -1.11
CA LEU A 25 -13.13 2.57 -1.68
C LEU A 25 -14.22 2.36 -0.62
N LYS A 26 -13.86 1.88 0.58
CA LYS A 26 -14.80 1.75 1.70
C LYS A 26 -15.38 3.10 2.16
N VAL A 27 -14.56 4.15 2.16
CA VAL A 27 -15.02 5.49 2.51
C VAL A 27 -15.88 6.08 1.39
N LYS A 28 -15.45 5.91 0.13
CA LYS A 28 -16.18 6.35 -1.06
C LYS A 28 -17.59 5.75 -1.10
N ASP A 29 -17.69 4.44 -0.87
CA ASP A 29 -18.96 3.69 -0.77
C ASP A 29 -19.83 4.20 0.38
N LYS A 30 -19.26 4.26 1.60
CA LYS A 30 -19.99 4.70 2.80
C LYS A 30 -20.58 6.11 2.70
N PHE A 31 -19.86 7.02 2.06
CA PHE A 31 -20.28 8.42 1.90
C PHE A 31 -20.94 8.70 0.54
N LYS A 32 -21.16 7.68 -0.29
CA LYS A 32 -21.75 7.80 -1.64
C LYS A 32 -21.10 8.91 -2.46
N VAL A 33 -19.77 8.95 -2.45
CA VAL A 33 -19.01 10.00 -3.15
C VAL A 33 -18.99 9.68 -4.64
N TYR A 34 -19.69 10.49 -5.43
CA TYR A 34 -19.74 10.38 -6.88
C TYR A 34 -18.44 10.87 -7.52
N SER A 35 -18.08 10.25 -8.64
CA SER A 35 -16.91 10.62 -9.45
C SER A 35 -17.00 12.09 -9.87
N GLY A 36 -16.00 12.91 -9.53
CA GLY A 36 -16.03 14.34 -9.86
C GLY A 36 -14.73 15.09 -9.58
N LEU A 37 -14.68 16.35 -10.02
CA LEU A 37 -13.47 17.19 -10.01
C LEU A 37 -12.86 17.41 -8.60
N GLN A 38 -13.61 17.15 -7.53
CA GLN A 38 -13.18 17.33 -6.13
C GLN A 38 -12.87 16.00 -5.42
N GLU A 39 -13.07 14.85 -6.07
CA GLU A 39 -12.86 13.52 -5.48
C GLU A 39 -11.44 13.37 -4.92
N HIS A 40 -10.45 13.83 -5.68
CA HIS A 40 -9.04 13.80 -5.29
C HIS A 40 -8.74 14.59 -4.00
N ARG A 41 -9.42 15.73 -3.78
CA ARG A 41 -9.27 16.52 -2.54
C ARG A 41 -9.87 15.79 -1.35
N PHE A 42 -11.02 15.16 -1.55
CA PHE A 42 -11.66 14.36 -0.51
C PHE A 42 -10.83 13.12 -0.17
N GLN A 43 -10.26 12.44 -1.17
CA GLN A 43 -9.35 11.31 -0.96
C GLN A 43 -8.09 11.73 -0.19
N ALA A 44 -7.48 12.86 -0.52
CA ALA A 44 -6.33 13.39 0.22
C ALA A 44 -6.69 13.71 1.69
N PHE A 45 -7.85 14.32 1.94
CA PHE A 45 -8.37 14.56 3.28
C PHE A 45 -8.57 13.26 4.07
N VAL A 46 -9.12 12.23 3.43
CA VAL A 46 -9.33 10.92 4.03
C VAL A 46 -8.01 10.26 4.40
N ILE A 47 -7.02 10.25 3.50
CA ILE A 47 -5.68 9.68 3.77
C ILE A 47 -5.01 10.43 4.93
N SER A 48 -5.06 11.76 4.96
CA SER A 48 -4.52 12.57 6.07
C SER A 48 -5.22 12.26 7.40
N THR A 49 -6.54 12.12 7.38
CA THR A 49 -7.33 11.77 8.56
C THR A 49 -6.96 10.37 9.08
N MET A 50 -6.84 9.38 8.19
CA MET A 50 -6.42 8.04 8.56
C MET A 50 -5.00 8.02 9.14
N GLN A 51 -4.07 8.82 8.61
CA GLN A 51 -2.72 8.94 9.17
C GLN A 51 -2.76 9.44 10.62
N ARG A 52 -3.57 10.46 10.89
CA ARG A 52 -3.75 11.02 12.24
C ARG A 52 -4.35 9.99 13.19
N LEU A 53 -5.37 9.26 12.75
CA LEU A 53 -5.98 8.18 13.53
C LEU A 53 -4.98 7.05 13.81
N PHE A 54 -4.17 6.63 12.83
CA PHE A 54 -3.13 5.63 13.01
C PHE A 54 -2.07 6.06 14.03
N ARG A 55 -1.68 7.34 14.04
CA ARG A 55 -0.76 7.89 15.06
C ARG A 55 -1.40 7.88 16.45
N ALA A 56 -2.65 8.30 16.58
CA ALA A 56 -3.39 8.29 17.84
C ALA A 56 -3.55 6.86 18.38
N TRP A 57 -3.86 5.91 17.50
CA TRP A 57 -3.95 4.48 17.79
C TRP A 57 -2.63 3.94 18.37
N LYS A 58 -1.49 4.21 17.72
CA LYS A 58 -0.16 3.87 18.26
C LYS A 58 0.12 4.47 19.64
N ALA A 59 -0.22 5.74 19.83
CA ALA A 59 -0.03 6.42 21.12
C ALA A 59 -0.89 5.81 22.24
N ARG A 60 -2.08 5.29 21.92
CA ARG A 60 -2.93 4.56 22.87
C ARG A 60 -2.28 3.25 23.32
N PHE A 61 -1.67 2.49 22.41
CA PHE A 61 -0.98 1.24 22.78
C PHE A 61 0.29 1.47 23.56
N SER A 62 1.08 2.50 23.24
CA SER A 62 2.23 2.85 24.06
C SER A 62 1.83 3.15 25.51
N ARG A 63 0.68 3.81 25.72
CA ARG A 63 0.11 4.01 27.07
C ARG A 63 -0.36 2.71 27.71
N LEU A 64 -1.03 1.82 26.97
CA LEU A 64 -1.44 0.51 27.49
C LEU A 64 -0.25 -0.36 27.88
N TYR A 65 0.78 -0.38 27.04
CA TYR A 65 2.03 -1.10 27.30
C TYR A 65 2.68 -0.65 28.61
N SER A 66 2.72 0.66 28.85
CA SER A 66 3.36 1.26 30.03
C SER A 66 2.60 1.05 31.34
N LYS A 67 1.36 0.52 31.30
CA LYS A 67 0.56 0.24 32.51
C LYS A 67 0.97 -1.04 33.21
N TYR A 68 1.61 -1.96 32.50
CA TYR A 68 1.90 -3.31 32.97
C TYR A 68 3.40 -3.56 32.91
N ASN A 69 3.92 -4.32 33.86
CA ASN A 69 5.36 -4.53 34.02
C ASN A 69 5.85 -5.78 33.27
N THR A 70 5.02 -6.80 33.16
CA THR A 70 5.36 -8.08 32.53
C THR A 70 4.68 -8.25 31.17
N ASN A 71 5.28 -9.04 30.29
CA ASN A 71 4.70 -9.30 28.97
C ASN A 71 3.45 -10.19 29.07
N GLU A 72 3.38 -11.06 30.06
CA GLU A 72 2.24 -11.93 30.34
C GLU A 72 0.99 -11.11 30.68
N GLU A 73 1.14 -10.10 31.54
CA GLU A 73 0.07 -9.13 31.87
C GLU A 73 -0.31 -8.30 30.64
N ARG A 74 0.68 -7.82 29.87
CA ARG A 74 0.39 -7.07 28.64
C ARG A 74 -0.40 -7.92 27.63
N LEU A 75 -0.08 -9.21 27.50
CA LEU A 75 -0.76 -10.13 26.60
C LEU A 75 -2.20 -10.43 27.04
N SER A 76 -2.46 -10.55 28.36
CA SER A 76 -3.81 -10.77 28.88
C SER A 76 -4.70 -9.54 28.71
N HIS A 77 -4.13 -8.33 28.70
CA HIS A 77 -4.82 -7.06 28.48
C HIS A 77 -4.85 -6.60 27.01
N ARG A 78 -4.93 -7.54 26.08
CA ARG A 78 -5.08 -7.27 24.64
C ARG A 78 -6.38 -6.49 24.35
N PRO A 79 -6.31 -5.36 23.63
CA PRO A 79 -7.53 -4.67 23.17
C PRO A 79 -8.33 -5.49 22.15
N GLU A 80 -9.66 -5.45 22.25
CA GLU A 80 -10.58 -6.23 21.41
C GLU A 80 -10.46 -5.92 19.90
N ASP A 81 -10.03 -4.70 19.57
CA ASP A 81 -9.86 -4.24 18.19
C ASP A 81 -8.53 -4.68 17.55
N VAL A 82 -7.69 -5.45 18.28
CA VAL A 82 -6.37 -5.90 17.81
C VAL A 82 -6.28 -7.42 17.77
N GLU A 83 -5.79 -7.95 16.66
CA GLU A 83 -5.53 -9.38 16.53
C GLU A 83 -4.38 -9.82 17.44
N LEU A 84 -4.44 -11.05 17.97
CA LEU A 84 -3.41 -11.56 18.89
C LEU A 84 -2.00 -11.48 18.31
N LYS A 85 -1.87 -11.82 17.02
CA LYS A 85 -0.59 -11.81 16.30
C LYS A 85 0.01 -10.40 16.25
N ASP A 86 -0.82 -9.41 15.94
CA ASP A 86 -0.43 -8.01 15.90
C ASP A 86 -0.12 -7.44 17.29
N TRP A 87 -0.86 -7.88 18.31
CA TRP A 87 -0.59 -7.49 19.69
C TRP A 87 0.75 -8.02 20.21
N LYS A 88 1.07 -9.29 19.90
CA LYS A 88 2.39 -9.88 20.19
C LYS A 88 3.50 -9.10 19.49
N TYR A 89 3.32 -8.81 18.19
CA TYR A 89 4.27 -8.02 17.41
C TYR A 89 4.47 -6.61 18.00
N LEU A 90 3.39 -5.97 18.43
CA LEU A 90 3.45 -4.67 19.11
C LEU A 90 4.18 -4.72 20.45
N ILE A 91 3.88 -5.70 21.30
CA ILE A 91 4.55 -5.86 22.59
C ILE A 91 6.05 -6.03 22.36
N ASN A 92 6.46 -6.88 21.41
CA ASN A 92 7.86 -7.06 21.07
C ASN A 92 8.52 -5.75 20.59
N ILE A 93 7.90 -5.03 19.66
CA ILE A 93 8.41 -3.72 19.21
C ILE A 93 8.52 -2.72 20.36
N LEU A 94 7.47 -2.62 21.19
CA LEU A 94 7.43 -1.67 22.28
C LEU A 94 8.40 -2.07 23.39
N GLU A 95 8.66 -3.35 23.59
CA GLU A 95 9.71 -3.86 24.48
C GLU A 95 11.07 -3.33 24.07
N VAL A 96 11.42 -3.44 22.80
CA VAL A 96 12.70 -2.91 22.29
C VAL A 96 12.74 -1.38 22.31
N ARG A 97 11.60 -0.74 22.04
CA ARG A 97 11.52 0.71 21.80
C ARG A 97 11.26 1.54 23.05
N ILE A 98 10.66 0.95 24.08
CA ILE A 98 10.32 1.61 25.36
C ILE A 98 11.30 1.20 26.46
N LEU A 99 11.82 -0.04 26.50
CA LEU A 99 12.42 -0.53 27.75
C LEU A 99 13.83 -0.09 28.06
N ARG A 100 14.53 0.66 27.22
CA ARG A 100 15.93 0.94 27.55
C ARG A 100 16.40 2.23 26.91
N SER A 101 16.30 3.32 27.70
CA SER A 101 17.18 4.46 27.46
C SER A 101 18.61 3.95 27.37
N PHE A 102 19.47 4.56 26.55
CA PHE A 102 20.84 4.09 26.38
C PHE A 102 21.55 3.97 27.74
N ALA A 103 21.26 4.89 28.68
CA ALA A 103 21.72 4.86 30.07
C ALA A 103 21.23 3.63 30.87
N GLU A 104 19.98 3.20 30.71
CA GLU A 104 19.50 1.97 31.36
C GLU A 104 20.18 0.72 30.79
N VAL A 105 20.41 0.67 29.46
CA VAL A 105 21.16 -0.45 28.86
C VAL A 105 22.58 -0.48 29.43
N GLU A 106 23.23 0.68 29.45
CA GLU A 106 24.58 0.85 30.00
C GLU A 106 24.68 0.31 31.41
N GLU A 107 23.77 0.73 32.30
CA GLU A 107 23.79 0.28 33.69
C GLU A 107 23.52 -1.22 33.81
N THR A 108 22.63 -1.78 32.97
CA THR A 108 22.39 -3.25 32.97
C THR A 108 23.57 -4.06 32.44
N THR A 109 24.42 -3.47 31.60
CA THR A 109 25.65 -4.09 31.09
C THR A 109 26.86 -3.83 32.00
N ARG A 110 26.67 -3.09 33.08
CA ARG A 110 27.74 -2.77 34.03
C ARG A 110 28.10 -4.03 34.82
N ASN A 111 29.35 -4.44 34.74
CA ASN A 111 29.81 -5.60 35.49
C ASN A 111 29.76 -5.29 37.00
N PRO A 112 29.08 -6.11 37.83
CA PRO A 112 28.84 -5.81 39.24
C PRO A 112 30.12 -5.84 40.10
N ILE A 113 31.19 -6.49 39.62
CA ILE A 113 32.46 -6.65 40.34
C ILE A 113 33.46 -5.57 39.91
N THR A 114 33.53 -5.26 38.62
CA THR A 114 34.53 -4.32 38.08
C THR A 114 33.97 -2.92 37.84
N GLY A 115 32.65 -2.74 37.87
CA GLY A 115 31.96 -1.49 37.56
C GLY A 115 32.14 -1.00 36.13
N LYS A 116 32.80 -1.79 35.26
CA LYS A 116 33.10 -1.45 33.87
C LYS A 116 31.86 -1.70 33.00
N ILE A 117 31.52 -0.71 32.19
CA ILE A 117 30.41 -0.78 31.23
C ILE A 117 30.92 -1.49 29.96
N ASP A 118 30.06 -2.28 29.32
CA ASP A 118 30.38 -2.96 28.07
C ASP A 118 30.75 -1.99 26.93
N THR A 119 31.36 -2.56 25.88
CA THR A 119 31.76 -1.79 24.70
C THR A 119 30.54 -1.14 24.02
N PRO A 120 30.71 0.05 23.42
CA PRO A 120 29.59 0.78 22.81
C PRO A 120 28.85 -0.01 21.72
N ASN A 121 29.53 -0.89 20.98
CA ASN A 121 28.87 -1.77 20.01
C ASN A 121 27.93 -2.78 20.69
N LYS A 122 28.31 -3.33 21.86
CA LYS A 122 27.48 -4.32 22.57
C LYS A 122 26.24 -3.68 23.20
N VAL A 123 26.41 -2.50 23.80
CA VAL A 123 25.28 -1.69 24.30
C VAL A 123 24.32 -1.33 23.16
N TRP A 124 24.86 -0.98 21.99
CA TRP A 124 24.06 -0.70 20.81
C TRP A 124 23.27 -1.91 20.28
N GLU A 125 23.92 -3.07 20.20
CA GLU A 125 23.30 -4.35 19.81
C GLU A 125 22.10 -4.65 20.71
N ILE A 126 22.27 -4.58 22.03
CA ILE A 126 21.20 -4.86 23.00
C ILE A 126 20.01 -3.89 22.82
N GLN A 127 20.27 -2.63 22.50
CA GLN A 127 19.19 -1.63 22.33
C GLN A 127 18.45 -1.77 20.99
N HIS A 128 19.10 -2.33 19.96
CA HIS A 128 18.58 -2.33 18.59
C HIS A 128 18.40 -3.73 18.00
N THR A 129 18.40 -4.75 18.85
CA THR A 129 18.05 -6.12 18.51
C THR A 129 16.96 -6.64 19.43
N HIS A 130 16.25 -7.67 18.97
CA HIS A 130 15.27 -8.41 19.75
C HIS A 130 15.37 -9.89 19.43
N LYS A 131 14.83 -10.72 20.32
CA LYS A 131 14.72 -12.15 20.06
C LYS A 131 13.44 -12.43 19.29
N ASP A 132 13.52 -13.19 18.21
CA ASP A 132 12.37 -13.71 17.51
C ASP A 132 11.75 -14.90 18.27
N ASP A 133 10.66 -15.48 17.73
CA ASP A 133 9.98 -16.63 18.34
C ASP A 133 10.88 -17.88 18.45
N ARG A 134 12.03 -17.92 17.76
CA ARG A 134 13.04 -18.99 17.83
C ARG A 134 14.19 -18.66 18.78
N GLY A 135 14.20 -17.46 19.36
CA GLY A 135 15.26 -16.97 20.24
C GLY A 135 16.43 -16.33 19.50
N GLU A 136 16.37 -16.18 18.17
CA GLU A 136 17.43 -15.60 17.34
C GLU A 136 17.40 -14.07 17.40
N LEU A 137 18.58 -13.44 17.40
CA LEU A 137 18.70 -11.99 17.44
C LEU A 137 18.39 -11.36 16.08
N VAL A 138 17.38 -10.49 16.04
CA VAL A 138 16.93 -9.77 14.84
C VAL A 138 17.06 -8.27 15.07
N TRP A 139 17.66 -7.57 14.10
CA TRP A 139 17.79 -6.12 14.10
C TRP A 139 16.44 -5.41 13.92
N VAL A 140 16.25 -4.29 14.62
CA VAL A 140 15.03 -3.47 14.50
C VAL A 140 14.89 -2.86 13.09
N ASP A 141 16.01 -2.49 12.47
CA ASP A 141 16.06 -1.91 11.13
C ASP A 141 17.48 -2.05 10.53
N SER A 142 17.59 -1.95 9.20
CA SER A 142 18.87 -2.09 8.48
C SER A 142 19.89 -1.01 8.86
N GLN A 143 19.44 0.19 9.23
CA GLN A 143 20.34 1.27 9.63
C GLN A 143 20.98 0.98 11.00
N SER A 144 20.24 0.36 11.92
CA SER A 144 20.78 -0.12 13.20
C SER A 144 21.91 -1.12 13.02
N GLN A 145 21.73 -2.05 12.09
CA GLN A 145 22.73 -3.06 11.75
C GLN A 145 23.98 -2.43 11.15
N GLN A 146 23.82 -1.46 10.25
CA GLN A 146 24.94 -0.72 9.67
C GLN A 146 25.74 0.05 10.73
N ILE A 147 25.06 0.77 11.62
CA ILE A 147 25.70 1.51 12.71
C ILE A 147 26.44 0.57 13.67
N HIS A 148 25.87 -0.61 13.95
CA HIS A 148 26.56 -1.62 14.74
C HIS A 148 27.88 -2.06 14.09
N GLY A 149 27.89 -2.30 12.77
CA GLY A 149 29.11 -2.65 12.03
C GLY A 149 30.18 -1.57 12.15
N GLN A 150 29.79 -0.29 12.02
CA GLN A 150 30.71 0.84 12.19
C GLN A 150 31.25 0.94 13.62
N LEU A 151 30.40 0.77 14.63
CA LEU A 151 30.85 0.75 16.03
C LEU A 151 31.82 -0.40 16.31
N GLN A 152 31.53 -1.59 15.76
CA GLN A 152 32.39 -2.76 15.91
C GLN A 152 33.76 -2.55 15.28
N GLU A 153 33.82 -1.93 14.09
CA GLU A 153 35.06 -1.61 13.41
C GLU A 153 35.92 -0.61 14.21
N VAL A 154 35.33 0.49 14.67
CA VAL A 154 36.05 1.49 15.47
C VAL A 154 36.52 0.89 16.80
N VAL A 155 35.69 0.09 17.48
CA VAL A 155 36.09 -0.60 18.72
C VAL A 155 37.25 -1.57 18.48
N ALA A 156 37.24 -2.32 17.38
CA ALA A 156 38.32 -3.24 17.04
C ALA A 156 39.63 -2.49 16.75
N GLN A 157 39.58 -1.37 16.04
CA GLN A 157 40.74 -0.50 15.80
C GLN A 157 41.34 0.02 17.12
N GLN A 158 40.49 0.43 18.07
CA GLN A 158 40.90 0.94 19.39
C GLN A 158 41.52 -0.13 20.32
N GLN A 159 41.33 -1.41 20.02
CA GLN A 159 41.92 -2.53 20.77
C GLN A 159 43.27 -3.00 20.19
N SER A 160 43.71 -2.43 19.06
CA SER A 160 45.03 -2.70 18.49
C SER A 160 46.14 -2.06 19.33
N LYS A 161 47.31 -2.71 19.40
CA LYS A 161 48.41 -2.35 20.31
C LYS A 161 49.16 -1.05 19.94
N GLU A 162 48.79 -0.37 18.87
CA GLU A 162 49.55 0.77 18.30
C GLU A 162 49.04 2.15 18.75
N ILE A 163 47.98 2.23 19.56
CA ILE A 163 47.37 3.52 19.92
C ILE A 163 47.79 3.92 21.34
N GLU A 164 48.67 4.92 21.46
CA GLU A 164 49.11 5.49 22.76
C GLU A 164 47.95 6.07 23.58
N HIS A 165 46.91 6.60 22.91
CA HIS A 165 45.76 7.23 23.54
C HIS A 165 44.45 6.68 22.93
N PRO A 166 43.95 5.53 23.44
CA PRO A 166 42.72 4.95 22.94
C PRO A 166 41.54 5.90 23.15
N MET A 167 40.69 6.00 22.14
CA MET A 167 39.47 6.79 22.21
C MET A 167 38.58 6.29 23.34
N THR A 168 38.04 7.24 24.09
CA THR A 168 37.00 6.99 25.07
C THR A 168 35.71 6.56 24.38
N ARG A 169 34.84 5.90 25.15
CA ARG A 169 33.55 5.42 24.65
C ARG A 169 32.69 6.53 24.02
N ASP A 170 32.67 7.70 24.65
CA ASP A 170 31.89 8.84 24.17
C ASP A 170 32.46 9.39 22.85
N GLU A 171 33.78 9.34 22.66
CA GLU A 171 34.44 9.74 21.40
C GLU A 171 34.15 8.73 20.28
N ILE A 172 34.13 7.43 20.57
CA ILE A 172 33.73 6.39 19.61
C ILE A 172 32.28 6.60 19.18
N LEU A 173 31.39 6.84 20.13
CA LEU A 173 29.96 7.10 19.85
C LEU A 173 29.78 8.41 19.09
N SER A 174 30.52 9.46 19.43
CA SER A 174 30.50 10.74 18.71
C SER A 174 31.05 10.60 17.29
N THR A 175 32.02 9.71 17.05
CA THR A 175 32.58 9.48 15.72
C THR A 175 31.58 8.78 14.80
N VAL A 176 30.88 7.76 15.31
CA VAL A 176 29.91 6.99 14.50
C VAL A 176 28.54 7.68 14.40
N LEU A 177 28.06 8.29 15.49
CA LEU A 177 26.72 8.91 15.57
C LEU A 177 26.76 10.44 15.35
N GLY A 178 27.96 11.02 15.28
CA GLY A 178 28.24 12.47 15.23
C GLY A 178 28.10 13.19 16.58
N GLU A 179 28.71 14.37 16.71
CA GLU A 179 28.62 15.24 17.90
C GLU A 179 27.22 15.83 18.14
N ARG A 180 26.64 15.63 19.33
CA ARG A 180 25.34 16.23 19.71
C ARG A 180 25.53 17.54 20.46
N THR A 181 24.87 18.60 19.98
CA THR A 181 24.65 19.82 20.78
C THR A 181 23.74 19.48 21.98
N GLY A 182 24.22 19.69 23.20
CA GLY A 182 23.46 19.45 24.44
C GLY A 182 23.60 18.04 25.05
N TYR A 183 24.64 17.27 24.69
CA TYR A 183 24.97 16.03 25.39
C TYR A 183 25.37 16.33 26.85
N VAL A 184 24.80 15.59 27.80
CA VAL A 184 25.18 15.62 29.21
C VAL A 184 25.76 14.25 29.54
N ARG A 185 27.01 14.23 29.99
CA ARG A 185 27.72 13.02 30.42
C ARG A 185 26.85 12.23 31.41
N GLY A 186 26.60 10.96 31.13
CA GLY A 186 25.75 10.08 31.96
C GLY A 186 24.27 9.97 31.54
N LYS A 187 23.83 10.62 30.46
CA LYS A 187 22.46 10.43 29.90
C LYS A 187 22.40 9.51 28.67
N GLY A 188 23.54 8.92 28.29
CA GLY A 188 23.67 7.97 27.20
C GLY A 188 23.60 8.57 25.79
N TYR A 189 24.12 7.84 24.79
CA TYR A 189 24.09 8.20 23.37
C TYR A 189 22.95 7.49 22.65
N GLY A 190 21.81 8.17 22.48
CA GLY A 190 20.76 7.69 21.55
C GLY A 190 21.04 8.10 20.11
N LYS A 191 20.56 7.32 19.13
CA LYS A 191 20.43 7.73 17.71
C LYS A 191 20.06 9.20 17.63
N LYS A 192 20.88 10.05 17.01
CA LYS A 192 20.46 11.44 16.75
C LYS A 192 19.11 11.38 16.03
N PRO A 193 18.04 11.97 16.57
CA PRO A 193 16.88 12.21 15.72
C PRO A 193 17.41 13.02 14.53
N PRO A 194 16.99 12.70 13.30
CA PRO A 194 17.36 13.51 12.15
C PRO A 194 17.09 14.98 12.51
N LYS A 195 18.10 15.84 12.36
CA LYS A 195 18.00 17.25 12.72
C LYS A 195 16.73 17.77 12.05
N LYS A 196 15.75 18.22 12.84
CA LYS A 196 14.58 18.94 12.32
C LYS A 196 15.06 20.31 11.82
N SER A 197 15.81 20.35 10.73
CA SER A 197 15.99 21.58 10.00
C SER A 197 14.69 21.82 9.24
N ASN A 198 14.29 23.09 9.12
CA ASN A 198 13.17 23.50 8.29
C ASN A 198 13.30 22.92 6.87
N THR A 199 14.53 22.72 6.40
CA THR A 199 14.87 22.08 5.12
C THR A 199 14.64 20.57 5.10
N GLN A 200 14.89 19.81 6.17
CA GLN A 200 14.58 18.38 6.23
C GLN A 200 13.07 18.16 6.40
N GLN A 201 12.38 19.01 7.15
CA GLN A 201 10.92 18.97 7.22
C GLN A 201 10.31 19.33 5.86
N ALA A 202 10.79 20.37 5.19
CA ALA A 202 10.40 20.70 3.82
C ALA A 202 10.79 19.61 2.81
N ASN A 203 11.91 18.90 2.97
CA ASN A 203 12.29 17.78 2.10
C ASN A 203 11.48 16.51 2.35
N ILE A 204 11.11 16.22 3.60
CA ILE A 204 10.20 15.12 3.94
C ILE A 204 8.79 15.48 3.46
N GLU A 205 8.33 16.71 3.68
CA GLU A 205 7.04 17.21 3.18
C GLU A 205 7.03 17.29 1.65
N SER A 206 8.13 17.69 1.01
CA SER A 206 8.32 17.67 -0.44
C SER A 206 8.38 16.26 -0.99
N SER A 207 9.07 15.32 -0.33
CA SER A 207 9.13 13.91 -0.75
C SER A 207 7.79 13.21 -0.55
N VAL A 208 7.06 13.53 0.53
CA VAL A 208 5.70 13.05 0.77
C VAL A 208 4.72 13.69 -0.22
N SER A 209 4.85 14.99 -0.49
CA SER A 209 4.03 15.70 -1.49
C SER A 209 4.32 15.24 -2.91
N SER A 210 5.58 14.91 -3.22
CA SER A 210 6.02 14.31 -4.48
C SER A 210 5.49 12.88 -4.62
N ALA A 211 5.58 12.05 -3.59
CA ALA A 211 4.99 10.71 -3.60
C ALA A 211 3.46 10.77 -3.77
N ILE A 212 2.79 11.71 -3.10
CA ILE A 212 1.36 11.98 -3.27
C ILE A 212 1.07 12.45 -4.70
N LYS A 213 1.90 13.33 -5.28
CA LYS A 213 1.79 13.79 -6.68
C LYS A 213 1.97 12.65 -7.68
N ILE A 214 2.93 11.76 -7.46
CA ILE A 214 3.19 10.60 -8.33
C ILE A 214 1.98 9.66 -8.29
N VAL A 215 1.47 9.36 -7.10
CA VAL A 215 0.24 8.55 -6.95
C VAL A 215 -0.95 9.26 -7.61
N HIS A 216 -1.07 10.58 -7.43
CA HIS A 216 -2.11 11.39 -8.06
C HIS A 216 -2.02 11.38 -9.60
N GLN A 217 -0.81 11.50 -10.16
CA GLN A 217 -0.58 11.46 -11.61
C GLN A 217 -0.87 10.07 -12.19
N LYS A 218 -0.42 9.00 -11.52
CA LYS A 218 -0.72 7.63 -11.96
C LYS A 218 -2.22 7.35 -11.93
N MET A 219 -2.89 7.77 -10.86
CA MET A 219 -4.33 7.59 -10.72
C MET A 219 -5.12 8.43 -11.73
N GLN A 220 -4.66 9.65 -12.04
CA GLN A 220 -5.25 10.48 -13.09
C GLN A 220 -5.11 9.82 -14.47
N ALA A 221 -3.91 9.33 -14.80
CA ALA A 221 -3.65 8.65 -16.07
C ALA A 221 -4.48 7.36 -16.22
N GLU A 222 -4.68 6.63 -15.13
CA GLU A 222 -5.51 5.42 -15.14
C GLU A 222 -7.01 5.73 -15.30
N MET A 223 -7.49 6.83 -14.72
CA MET A 223 -8.86 7.30 -14.92
C MET A 223 -9.09 7.77 -16.36
N ASP A 224 -8.14 8.53 -16.92
CA ASP A 224 -8.20 9.01 -18.30
C ASP A 224 -8.17 7.82 -19.29
N ARG A 225 -7.37 6.78 -19.00
CA ARG A 225 -7.39 5.53 -19.76
C ARG A 225 -8.75 4.84 -19.70
N LYS A 226 -9.36 4.70 -18.52
CA LYS A 226 -10.70 4.09 -18.38
C LYS A 226 -11.78 4.87 -19.12
N LEU A 227 -11.73 6.20 -19.07
CA LEU A 227 -12.70 7.04 -19.78
C LEU A 227 -12.54 6.89 -21.30
N GLN A 228 -11.31 6.72 -21.78
CA GLN A 228 -11.02 6.45 -23.18
C GLN A 228 -11.53 5.06 -23.61
N GLU A 229 -11.31 4.04 -22.78
CA GLU A 229 -11.81 2.67 -23.00
C GLU A 229 -13.35 2.64 -23.08
N GLU A 230 -14.08 3.37 -22.21
CA GLU A 230 -15.55 3.45 -22.28
C GLU A 230 -16.05 4.16 -23.55
N ARG A 231 -15.36 5.23 -23.99
CA ARG A 231 -15.69 5.91 -25.25
C ARG A 231 -15.51 5.00 -26.45
N GLU A 232 -14.43 4.22 -26.47
CA GLU A 232 -14.14 3.25 -27.53
C GLU A 232 -15.16 2.10 -27.52
N GLN A 233 -15.58 1.64 -26.33
CA GLN A 233 -16.66 0.66 -26.21
C GLN A 233 -17.98 1.19 -26.77
N MET A 234 -18.41 2.39 -26.37
CA MET A 234 -19.64 2.99 -26.92
C MET A 234 -19.57 3.20 -28.43
N ALA A 235 -18.41 3.59 -28.96
CA ALA A 235 -18.22 3.74 -30.41
C ALA A 235 -18.30 2.38 -31.14
N ALA A 236 -17.70 1.33 -30.57
CA ALA A 236 -17.76 -0.02 -31.13
C ALA A 236 -19.18 -0.61 -31.07
N GLU A 237 -19.93 -0.33 -30.00
CA GLU A 237 -21.32 -0.74 -29.85
C GLU A 237 -22.24 -0.01 -30.83
N LEU A 238 -22.09 1.32 -30.97
CA LEU A 238 -22.84 2.09 -31.95
C LEU A 238 -22.58 1.60 -33.37
N LYS A 239 -21.31 1.30 -33.69
CA LYS A 239 -20.93 0.75 -35.00
C LYS A 239 -21.56 -0.63 -35.25
N ARG A 240 -21.57 -1.52 -34.24
CA ARG A 240 -22.25 -2.82 -34.34
C ARG A 240 -23.75 -2.66 -34.56
N ASN A 241 -24.40 -1.75 -33.83
CA ASN A 241 -25.83 -1.52 -33.98
C ASN A 241 -26.17 -0.98 -35.37
N MET A 242 -25.40 -0.02 -35.88
CA MET A 242 -25.54 0.45 -37.25
C MET A 242 -25.38 -0.67 -38.28
N GLU A 243 -24.41 -1.57 -38.08
CA GLU A 243 -24.17 -2.69 -39.01
C GLU A 243 -25.28 -3.73 -38.96
N LEU A 244 -25.83 -4.00 -37.79
CA LEU A 244 -27.03 -4.84 -37.61
C LEU A 244 -28.25 -4.24 -38.30
N GLU A 245 -28.47 -2.93 -38.17
CA GLU A 245 -29.56 -2.20 -38.83
C GLU A 245 -29.45 -2.32 -40.36
N LEU A 246 -28.24 -2.14 -40.90
CA LEU A 246 -27.94 -2.29 -42.34
C LEU A 246 -28.19 -3.72 -42.83
N GLN A 247 -27.77 -4.73 -42.06
CA GLN A 247 -28.05 -6.13 -42.40
C GLN A 247 -29.54 -6.44 -42.40
N ARG A 248 -30.29 -5.85 -41.46
CA ARG A 248 -31.75 -6.02 -41.37
C ARG A 248 -32.46 -5.39 -42.56
N GLN A 249 -32.08 -4.17 -42.95
CA GLN A 249 -32.62 -3.52 -44.14
C GLN A 249 -32.34 -4.32 -45.42
N LEU A 250 -31.11 -4.84 -45.57
CA LEU A 250 -30.75 -5.70 -46.70
C LEU A 250 -31.55 -7.01 -46.72
N ALA A 251 -31.83 -7.61 -45.56
CA ALA A 251 -32.66 -8.81 -45.46
C ALA A 251 -34.13 -8.52 -45.82
N GLU A 252 -34.68 -7.40 -45.36
CA GLU A 252 -36.04 -6.97 -45.71
C GLU A 252 -36.18 -6.67 -47.21
N GLU A 253 -35.20 -6.02 -47.83
CA GLU A 253 -35.19 -5.83 -49.29
C GLU A 253 -35.14 -7.16 -50.05
N ARG A 254 -34.32 -8.11 -49.59
CA ARG A 254 -34.24 -9.45 -50.21
C ARG A 254 -35.56 -10.20 -50.10
N GLU A 255 -36.22 -10.16 -48.94
CA GLU A 255 -37.54 -10.76 -48.75
C GLU A 255 -38.61 -10.11 -49.64
N LEU A 256 -38.59 -8.78 -49.75
CA LEU A 256 -39.52 -8.06 -50.62
C LEU A 256 -39.28 -8.38 -52.10
N ALA A 257 -38.02 -8.50 -52.52
CA ALA A 257 -37.65 -8.91 -53.87
C ALA A 257 -38.10 -10.36 -54.14
N ASN A 258 -37.86 -11.29 -53.21
CA ASN A 258 -38.30 -12.68 -53.29
C ASN A 258 -39.82 -12.79 -53.38
N ALA A 259 -40.56 -12.03 -52.58
CA ALA A 259 -42.02 -12.00 -52.61
C ALA A 259 -42.56 -11.45 -53.95
N LYS A 260 -41.92 -10.41 -54.52
CA LYS A 260 -42.27 -9.89 -55.85
C LYS A 260 -42.02 -10.93 -56.95
N VAL A 261 -40.88 -11.62 -56.90
CA VAL A 261 -40.56 -12.71 -57.85
C VAL A 261 -41.56 -13.85 -57.71
N GLY A 262 -41.89 -14.27 -56.48
CA GLY A 262 -42.89 -15.31 -56.22
C GLY A 262 -44.27 -14.96 -56.79
N LYS A 263 -44.75 -13.72 -56.57
CA LYS A 263 -46.01 -13.24 -57.16
C LYS A 263 -45.99 -13.26 -58.69
N ARG A 264 -44.85 -12.89 -59.31
CA ARG A 264 -44.69 -12.91 -60.77
C ARG A 264 -44.74 -14.33 -61.33
N ILE A 265 -44.03 -15.27 -60.69
CA ILE A 265 -44.04 -16.68 -61.07
C ILE A 265 -45.46 -17.25 -60.95
N HIS A 266 -46.17 -16.95 -59.87
CA HIS A 266 -47.53 -17.43 -59.67
C HIS A 266 -48.48 -16.95 -60.79
N LEU A 267 -48.40 -15.67 -61.17
CA LEU A 267 -49.19 -15.12 -62.28
C LEU A 267 -48.88 -15.79 -63.62
N GLU A 268 -47.60 -16.06 -63.89
CA GLU A 268 -47.17 -16.72 -65.13
C GLU A 268 -47.65 -18.18 -65.20
N VAL A 269 -47.60 -18.90 -64.07
CA VAL A 269 -48.12 -20.27 -63.95
C VAL A 269 -49.63 -20.31 -64.16
N ASP A 270 -50.38 -19.41 -63.51
CA ASP A 270 -51.84 -19.31 -63.70
C ASP A 270 -52.21 -19.01 -65.15
N LYS A 271 -51.48 -18.07 -65.78
CA LYS A 271 -51.68 -17.75 -67.20
C LYS A 271 -51.43 -18.96 -68.10
N ARG A 272 -50.32 -19.69 -67.89
CA ARG A 272 -50.04 -20.93 -68.62
C ARG A 272 -51.09 -22.00 -68.40
N MET A 273 -51.59 -22.17 -67.17
CA MET A 273 -52.67 -23.12 -66.90
C MET A 273 -53.94 -22.75 -67.65
N HIS A 274 -54.32 -21.47 -67.64
CA HIS A 274 -55.48 -21.00 -68.41
C HIS A 274 -55.30 -21.22 -69.92
N GLU A 275 -54.11 -20.95 -70.47
CA GLU A 275 -53.79 -21.18 -71.89
C GLU A 275 -53.83 -22.67 -72.26
N GLN A 276 -53.30 -23.56 -71.41
CA GLN A 276 -53.38 -25.01 -71.60
C GLN A 276 -54.82 -25.52 -71.51
N PHE A 277 -55.60 -25.01 -70.56
CA PHE A 277 -57.00 -25.37 -70.39
C PHE A 277 -57.84 -24.90 -71.58
N ALA A 278 -57.64 -23.67 -72.06
CA ALA A 278 -58.26 -23.16 -73.26
C ALA A 278 -57.89 -23.99 -74.50
N SER A 279 -56.61 -24.35 -74.65
CA SER A 279 -56.15 -25.22 -75.74
C SER A 279 -56.78 -26.62 -75.68
N PHE A 280 -56.95 -27.19 -74.49
CA PHE A 280 -57.62 -28.47 -74.28
C PHE A 280 -59.10 -28.41 -74.66
N VAL A 281 -59.82 -27.37 -74.22
CA VAL A 281 -61.24 -27.15 -74.57
C VAL A 281 -61.43 -26.98 -76.08
N ILE A 282 -60.56 -26.23 -76.75
CA ILE A 282 -60.59 -26.07 -78.21
C ILE A 282 -60.39 -27.42 -78.91
N ARG A 283 -59.46 -28.26 -78.44
CA ARG A 283 -59.27 -29.61 -79.01
C ARG A 283 -60.48 -30.52 -78.81
N MET A 284 -61.18 -30.42 -77.68
CA MET A 284 -62.41 -31.19 -77.44
C MET A 284 -63.59 -30.75 -78.32
N GLN A 285 -63.61 -29.49 -78.80
CA GLN A 285 -64.65 -29.00 -79.71
C GLN A 285 -64.38 -29.33 -81.19
N GLN A 286 -63.18 -29.82 -81.52
CA GLN A 286 -62.77 -30.18 -82.88
C GLN A 286 -62.79 -31.70 -83.15
N GLN A 287 -63.25 -32.50 -82.18
CA GLN A 287 -63.58 -33.93 -82.33
C GLN A 287 -65.10 -34.11 -82.42
#